data_AF-A0A1V5BVI8-F1
#
_entry.id   AF-A0A1V5BVI8-F1
#
_cell.length_a   1.000
_cell.length_b   1.000
_cell.length_c   1.000
_cell.angle_alpha   90.00
_cell.angle_beta   90.00
_cell.angle_gamma   90.00
#
_symmetry.space_group_name_H-M   'P 1'
#
loop_
_entity.id
_entity.type
_entity.pdbx_description
1 polymer ?
#
loop_
_entity_poly.entity_id
_entity_poly.type
_entity_poly.pdbx_seq_one_letter_code
_entity_poly.pdbx_strand_id
1 'polypeptide(L)' 'MEAALKEKGIKLKPFDPKQVFTALTNHLKEDQIDATPSCVVEKDGKKNKYVGAGDIISALNQLKGAAK' A
#
# COMPACT_ATOMS: atom_id res chain seq x y z
N MET A 1 -14.64 -8.12 15.17
CA MET A 1 -13.52 -7.14 15.25
C MET A 1 -13.86 -6.00 16.20
N GLU A 2 -14.92 -5.23 15.97
CA GLU A 2 -15.34 -4.13 16.86
C GLU A 2 -15.66 -4.57 18.29
N ALA A 3 -16.33 -5.71 18.45
CA ALA A 3 -16.64 -6.28 19.77
C ALA A 3 -15.38 -6.56 20.61
N ALA A 4 -14.33 -7.11 19.99
CA ALA A 4 -13.06 -7.41 20.66
C ALA A 4 -12.30 -6.13 21.08
N LEU A 5 -12.45 -5.04 20.32
CA LEU A 5 -11.87 -3.73 20.67
C LEU A 5 -12.63 -3.09 21.83
N LYS A 6 -13.96 -3.20 21.81
CA LYS A 6 -14.83 -2.71 22.88
C LYS A 6 -14.60 -3.45 24.20
N GLU A 7 -14.40 -4.77 24.15
CA GLU A 7 -14.06 -5.60 25.32
C GLU A 7 -12.74 -5.16 25.97
N LYS A 8 -11.78 -4.68 25.16
CA LYS A 8 -10.51 -4.09 25.63
C LYS A 8 -10.62 -2.63 26.07
N GLY A 9 -11.83 -2.08 26.17
CA GLY A 9 -12.06 -0.69 26.56
C GLY A 9 -11.63 0.35 25.53
N ILE A 10 -11.32 -0.07 24.29
CA ILE A 10 -10.91 0.84 23.22
C ILE A 10 -12.17 1.51 22.66
N LYS A 11 -12.26 2.83 22.83
CA LYS A 11 -13.36 3.62 22.29
C LYS A 11 -13.21 3.75 20.77
N LEU A 12 -14.23 3.29 20.05
CA LEU A 12 -14.32 3.45 18.60
C LEU A 12 -15.10 4.73 18.29
N LYS A 13 -14.53 5.56 17.42
CA LYS A 13 -15.21 6.73 16.87
C LYS A 13 -15.82 6.32 15.52
N PRO A 14 -17.11 6.61 15.26
CA PRO A 14 -17.69 6.37 13.95
C PRO A 14 -16.86 7.08 12.87
N PHE A 15 -16.55 6.34 11.81
CA PHE A 15 -15.76 6.79 10.68
C PHE A 15 -16.46 6.29 9.41
N ASP A 16 -16.74 7.19 8.47
CA ASP A 16 -17.21 6.80 7.14
C ASP A 16 -15.99 6.49 6.27
N PRO A 17 -15.74 5.22 5.92
CA PRO A 17 -14.54 4.86 5.19
C PRO A 17 -14.69 5.03 3.68
N LYS A 18 -15.88 5.41 3.18
CA LYS A 18 -16.19 5.43 1.74
C LYS A 18 -15.19 6.24 0.94
N GLN A 19 -14.88 7.45 1.39
CA GLN A 19 -13.93 8.34 0.70
C GLN A 19 -12.52 7.74 0.65
N VAL A 20 -12.07 7.12 1.74
CA VAL A 20 -10.75 6.48 1.82
C VAL A 20 -10.68 5.24 0.92
N PHE A 21 -11.70 4.40 0.93
CA PHE A 21 -11.76 3.24 0.03
C PHE A 21 -11.82 3.66 -1.44
N THR A 22 -12.54 4.72 -1.78
CA THR A 22 -12.55 5.25 -3.15
C THR A 22 -11.15 5.71 -3.56
N ALA A 23 -10.47 6.50 -2.74
CA ALA A 23 -9.10 6.96 -3.04
C ALA A 23 -8.12 5.78 -3.18
N LEU A 24 -8.13 4.85 -2.23
CA LEU A 24 -7.30 3.64 -2.28
C LEU A 24 -7.58 2.81 -3.53
N THR A 25 -8.85 2.59 -3.87
CA THR A 25 -9.24 1.81 -5.06
C THR A 25 -8.75 2.47 -6.34
N ASN A 26 -8.82 3.80 -6.43
CA ASN A 26 -8.31 4.53 -7.58
C ASN A 26 -6.79 4.35 -7.71
N HIS A 27 -6.03 4.51 -6.63
CA HIS A 27 -4.58 4.29 -6.66
C HIS A 27 -4.20 2.86 -7.05
N LEU A 28 -4.88 1.84 -6.50
CA LEU A 28 -4.63 0.45 -6.88
C LEU A 28 -4.89 0.21 -8.38
N LYS A 29 -5.93 0.83 -8.95
CA LYS A 29 -6.23 0.73 -10.39
C LYS A 29 -5.22 1.48 -11.24
N GLU A 30 -4.89 2.71 -10.87
CA GLU A 30 -3.89 3.55 -11.56
C GLU A 30 -2.54 2.86 -11.66
N ASP A 31 -2.11 2.22 -10.57
CA ASP A 31 -0.85 1.49 -10.50
C ASP A 31 -0.96 0.02 -10.95
N GLN A 32 -2.14 -0.39 -11.43
CA GLN A 32 -2.44 -1.75 -11.91
C GLN A 32 -2.08 -2.86 -10.91
N ILE A 33 -2.37 -2.67 -9.62
CA ILE A 33 -2.14 -3.66 -8.56
C ILE A 33 -3.21 -4.75 -8.63
N ASP A 34 -2.82 -5.90 -9.18
CA ASP A 34 -3.66 -7.08 -9.42
C ASP A 34 -3.24 -8.31 -8.58
N ALA A 35 -2.12 -8.22 -7.87
CA ALA A 35 -1.60 -9.27 -7.00
C ALA A 35 -1.03 -8.69 -5.70
N THR A 36 -0.91 -9.52 -4.66
CA THR A 36 -0.27 -9.16 -3.39
C THR A 36 0.74 -10.25 -2.98
N PRO A 37 1.90 -9.91 -2.38
CA PRO A 37 2.39 -8.54 -2.13
C PRO A 37 2.89 -7.84 -3.40
N SER A 38 2.72 -6.52 -3.46
CA SER A 38 3.21 -5.67 -4.56
C SER A 38 3.89 -4.40 -4.03
N CYS A 39 4.83 -3.84 -4.79
CA CYS A 39 5.48 -2.56 -4.54
C CYS A 39 5.51 -1.74 -5.83
N VAL A 40 5.26 -0.44 -5.72
CA VAL A 40 5.40 0.51 -6.83
C VAL A 40 6.50 1.48 -6.47
N VAL A 41 7.47 1.63 -7.36
CA VAL A 41 8.52 2.63 -7.24
C VAL A 41 8.29 3.70 -8.29
N GLU A 42 8.10 4.93 -7.83
CA GLU A 42 8.05 6.11 -8.68
C GLU A 42 9.40 6.86 -8.62
N LYS A 43 10.01 7.05 -9.78
CA LYS A 43 11.25 7.82 -9.93
C LYS A 43 11.19 8.62 -11.23
N ASP A 44 11.49 9.92 -11.16
CA ASP A 44 11.50 10.83 -12.31
C ASP A 44 10.17 10.81 -13.11
N GLY A 45 9.04 10.71 -12.39
CA GLY A 45 7.69 10.63 -12.97
C GLY A 45 7.34 9.28 -13.62
N LYS A 46 8.25 8.29 -13.57
CA LYS A 46 8.01 6.94 -14.06
C LYS A 46 7.71 5.99 -12.92
N LYS A 47 6.58 5.29 -13.00
CA LYS A 47 6.17 4.24 -12.07
C LYS A 47 6.52 2.85 -12.60
N ASN A 48 7.08 2.01 -11.75
CA ASN A 48 7.31 0.58 -12.04
C ASN A 48 6.68 -0.28 -10.94
N LYS A 49 5.88 -1.28 -11.33
CA LYS A 49 5.24 -2.27 -10.45
C LYS A 49 6.14 -3.50 -10.30
N TYR A 50 6.31 -3.97 -9.07
CA TYR A 50 7.03 -5.18 -8.70
C TYR A 50 6.12 -6.09 -7.86
N VAL A 51 6.10 -7.39 -8.14
CA VAL A 51 5.16 -8.34 -7.52
C VAL A 51 5.93 -9.49 -6.88
N GLY A 52 5.59 -9.83 -5.63
CA GLY A 52 6.26 -10.89 -4.89
C GLY A 52 7.54 -10.44 -4.17
N ALA A 53 7.92 -11.18 -3.13
CA ALA A 53 8.98 -10.75 -2.21
C ALA A 53 10.35 -10.54 -2.89
N GLY A 54 10.74 -11.42 -3.82
CA GLY A 54 12.04 -11.32 -4.51
C GLY A 54 12.19 -10.04 -5.32
N ASP A 55 11.21 -9.74 -6.17
CA ASP A 55 11.20 -8.54 -7.02
C ASP A 55 11.14 -7.27 -6.19
N ILE A 56 10.33 -7.26 -5.13
CA ILE A 56 10.21 -6.14 -4.20
C ILE A 56 11.56 -5.87 -3.52
N ILE A 57 12.21 -6.89 -2.96
CA ILE A 57 13.51 -6.74 -2.30
C ILE A 57 14.56 -6.23 -3.28
N SER A 58 14.59 -6.77 -4.50
CA SER A 58 15.50 -6.31 -5.56
C SER A 58 15.29 -4.84 -5.89
N ALA A 59 14.04 -4.40 -6.08
CA ALA A 59 13.69 -3.00 -6.36
C ALA A 59 14.12 -2.06 -5.23
N LEU A 60 13.87 -2.44 -3.97
CA LEU A 60 14.26 -1.65 -2.80
C LEU A 60 15.79 -1.54 -2.66
N ASN A 61 16.54 -2.59 -3.00
CA ASN A 61 18.00 -2.54 -2.98
C ASN A 61 18.57 -1.62 -4.07
N GLN A 62 17.95 -1.59 -5.26
CA GLN A 62 18.33 -0.67 -6.34
C GLN A 62 18.09 0.80 -5.93
N LEU A 63 17.02 1.08 -5.18
CA LEU A 63 16.75 2.40 -4.63
C LEU A 63 17.82 2.85 -3.63
N LYS A 64 18.26 1.94 -2.72
CA LYS A 64 19.33 2.25 -1.75
C LYS A 64 20.66 2.57 -2.42
N GLY A 65 20.98 1.91 -3.53
CA GLY A 65 22.22 2.12 -4.28
C GLY A 65 22.23 3.35 -5.19
N ALA A 66 21.06 3.91 -5.53
CA ALA A 66 20.93 5.07 -6.42
C ALA A 66 21.08 6.43 -5.72
N ALA A 67 21.19 6.46 -4.39
CA ALA A 67 21.53 7.64 -3.61
C ALA A 67 23.07 7.75 -3.47
N LYS A 68 23.76 8.08 -4.57
CA LYS A 68 25.17 8.43 -4.55
C LYS A 68 25.48 9.53 -5.55
#